data_AF-A0A7S3JRG9-F1
#
_entry.id   AF-A0A7S3JRG9-F1
#
_cell.length_a   1.000
_cell.length_b   1.000
_cell.length_c   1.000
_cell.angle_alpha   90.00
_cell.angle_beta   90.00
_cell.angle_gamma   90.00
#
_symmetry.space_group_name_H-M   'P 1'
#
loop_
_entity.id
_entity.type
_entity.pdbx_description
1 polymer ?
#
loop_
_entity_poly.entity_id
_entity_poly.type
_entity_poly.pdbx_seq_one_letter_code
_entity_poly.pdbx_strand_id
1 'polypeptide(L)'
;MIQYLVVLLLSLSGPVDGFQMIEHRAGRVRNSGLSLVKAAKVSLVESATMENGKLDVRKLSAEAAFETKPLAQVWGLIYFGIMTTAVFSTILPGFVRLILIQYIAFSFFEYSFHRWCMHAPRGSVRDKIFARWNRLHVQHHVDTNNDMTMIDDYNFKGIRFNYLTSKLAVVIGSLISLAFCALTGLSSDLPLWLTPVAASIVSLYHGFLWQRLHVDSHSLNGSIEWDDGLPYLDAIPTGNRYARWLLTNHIGHHWAGGKSNYNIVFPGPDHLFGTFVRLKQ
;
A
#
# COMPACT_ATOMS: atom_id res chain seq x y z
N MET A 1 -10.71 27.76 -2.59
CA MET A 1 -10.06 26.92 -1.55
C MET A 1 -9.69 25.52 -2.05
N ILE A 2 -10.56 24.83 -2.80
CA ILE A 2 -10.26 23.50 -3.40
C ILE A 2 -9.17 23.55 -4.49
N GLN A 3 -9.12 24.62 -5.29
CA GLN A 3 -8.05 24.82 -6.30
C GLN A 3 -6.64 24.87 -5.68
N TYR A 4 -6.50 25.40 -4.46
CA TYR A 4 -5.19 25.45 -3.78
C TYR A 4 -4.75 24.07 -3.25
N LEU A 5 -5.68 23.17 -2.92
CA LEU A 5 -5.34 21.83 -2.43
C LEU A 5 -4.82 20.92 -3.55
N VAL A 6 -5.42 20.99 -4.74
CA VAL A 6 -4.98 20.22 -5.92
C VAL A 6 -3.69 20.79 -6.50
N VAL A 7 -3.53 22.12 -6.55
CA VAL A 7 -2.26 22.76 -6.96
C VAL A 7 -1.15 22.49 -5.95
N LEU A 8 -1.43 22.43 -4.64
CA LEU A 8 -0.45 22.02 -3.63
C LEU A 8 -0.03 20.55 -3.83
N LEU A 9 -0.95 19.64 -4.15
CA LEU A 9 -0.60 18.23 -4.40
C LEU A 9 0.20 18.04 -5.70
N LEU A 10 -0.05 18.83 -6.75
CA LEU A 10 0.64 18.72 -8.04
C LEU A 10 1.99 19.47 -8.09
N SER A 11 2.13 20.59 -7.37
CA SER A 11 3.39 21.37 -7.29
C SER A 11 4.46 20.72 -6.39
N LEU A 12 4.12 19.61 -5.73
CA LEU A 12 4.98 18.85 -4.83
C LEU A 12 5.67 17.64 -5.51
N SER A 13 5.67 17.58 -6.83
CA SER A 13 6.24 16.48 -7.64
C SER A 13 7.74 16.60 -7.95
N GLY A 14 8.48 17.50 -7.29
CA GLY A 14 9.93 17.64 -7.47
C GLY A 14 10.72 16.34 -7.15
N PRO A 15 11.87 16.12 -7.81
CA PRO A 15 12.73 14.97 -7.56
C PRO A 15 13.18 14.93 -6.10
N VAL A 16 13.05 13.77 -5.46
CA VAL A 16 13.50 13.54 -4.09
C VAL A 16 14.96 13.06 -4.14
N ASP A 17 15.86 13.99 -4.45
CA ASP A 17 17.30 13.75 -4.36
C ASP A 17 17.79 14.22 -3.00
N GLY A 18 18.21 13.29 -2.13
CA GLY A 18 18.78 13.64 -0.82
C GLY A 18 18.50 12.70 0.35
N PHE A 19 18.06 11.46 0.12
CA PHE A 19 17.93 10.49 1.21
C PHE A 19 19.26 9.75 1.43
N GLN A 20 20.04 10.19 2.42
CA GLN A 20 21.20 9.44 2.91
C GLN A 20 20.70 8.21 3.67
N MET A 21 20.82 7.02 3.07
CA MET A 21 20.67 5.75 3.79
C MET A 21 22.02 5.30 4.35
N ILE A 22 21.95 4.64 5.50
CA ILE A 22 23.01 3.80 6.05
C ILE A 22 23.28 2.68 5.03
N GLU A 23 24.47 2.63 4.46
CA GLU A 23 24.87 1.61 3.48
C GLU A 23 24.98 0.23 4.16
N HIS A 24 24.02 -0.67 3.88
CA HIS A 24 24.17 -2.09 4.18
C HIS A 24 24.81 -2.82 2.99
N ARG A 25 26.01 -3.38 3.21
CA ARG A 25 26.74 -4.21 2.23
C ARG A 25 25.98 -5.51 1.92
N ALA A 26 25.40 -5.59 0.72
CA ALA A 26 24.90 -6.85 0.18
C ALA A 26 26.07 -7.70 -0.37
N GLY A 27 26.35 -8.84 0.27
CA GLY A 27 27.31 -9.83 -0.21
C GLY A 27 26.77 -10.57 -1.44
N ARG A 28 27.57 -10.61 -2.52
CA ARG A 28 27.18 -11.22 -3.80
C ARG A 28 27.66 -12.67 -3.84
N VAL A 29 26.76 -13.64 -3.70
CA VAL A 29 27.07 -15.08 -3.87
C VAL A 29 26.97 -15.44 -5.35
N ARG A 30 28.06 -15.95 -5.95
CA ARG A 30 28.08 -16.53 -7.30
C ARG A 30 27.78 -18.02 -7.20
N ASN A 31 26.66 -18.46 -7.77
CA ASN A 31 26.39 -19.87 -8.02
C ASN A 31 26.66 -20.22 -9.49
N SER A 32 27.62 -21.11 -9.71
CA SER A 32 27.93 -21.75 -10.99
C SER A 32 27.49 -23.21 -10.93
N GLY A 33 26.48 -23.58 -11.73
CA GLY A 33 26.06 -24.97 -11.87
C GLY A 33 24.77 -25.08 -12.68
N LEU A 34 24.91 -25.22 -14.00
CA LEU A 34 23.81 -25.62 -14.89
C LEU A 34 23.67 -27.15 -14.83
N SER A 35 22.55 -27.63 -14.32
CA SER A 35 22.05 -28.99 -14.54
C SER A 35 20.66 -28.92 -15.15
N LEU A 36 20.55 -29.41 -16.38
CA LEU A 36 19.34 -29.47 -17.20
C LEU A 36 18.43 -30.60 -16.71
N VAL A 37 17.57 -30.27 -15.74
CA VAL A 37 16.28 -30.94 -15.55
C VAL A 37 15.24 -29.84 -15.56
N LYS A 38 14.29 -29.88 -16.52
CA LYS A 38 13.08 -29.03 -16.53
C LYS A 38 12.16 -29.44 -15.36
N ALA A 39 12.66 -29.35 -14.13
CA ALA A 39 11.79 -29.27 -12.98
C ALA A 39 10.96 -28.00 -13.17
N ALA A 40 9.64 -28.11 -13.10
CA ALA A 40 8.77 -26.94 -13.02
C ALA A 40 9.36 -26.06 -11.91
N LYS A 41 9.88 -24.89 -12.28
CA LYS A 41 10.46 -23.95 -11.32
C LYS A 41 9.31 -23.52 -10.42
N VAL A 42 9.17 -24.20 -9.28
CA VAL A 42 8.19 -23.83 -8.25
C VAL A 42 8.48 -22.39 -7.92
N SER A 43 7.48 -21.52 -8.09
CA SER A 43 7.70 -20.10 -7.84
C SER A 43 8.09 -19.91 -6.37
N LEU A 44 8.95 -18.93 -6.09
CA LEU A 44 9.40 -18.66 -4.73
C LEU A 44 8.24 -18.44 -3.73
N VAL A 45 7.13 -17.86 -4.20
CA VAL A 45 5.92 -17.69 -3.39
C VAL A 45 5.30 -19.04 -3.02
N GLU A 46 5.25 -19.98 -3.95
CA GLU A 46 4.69 -21.31 -3.68
C GLU A 46 5.63 -22.14 -2.78
N SER A 47 6.95 -22.02 -2.93
CA SER A 47 7.89 -22.68 -2.01
C SER A 47 7.85 -22.07 -0.59
N ALA A 48 7.46 -20.80 -0.46
CA ALA A 48 7.25 -20.11 0.80
C ALA A 48 5.81 -20.20 1.32
N THR A 49 4.91 -20.95 0.67
CA THR A 49 3.53 -21.13 1.17
C THR A 49 3.48 -22.30 2.15
N MET A 50 2.96 -22.06 3.35
CA MET A 50 2.78 -23.06 4.40
C MET A 50 1.62 -24.01 4.07
N GLU A 51 1.51 -25.13 4.79
CA GLU A 51 0.45 -26.13 4.59
C GLU A 51 -0.97 -25.56 4.75
N ASN A 52 -1.12 -24.55 5.62
CA ASN A 52 -2.39 -23.84 5.82
C ASN A 52 -2.69 -22.78 4.74
N GLY A 53 -1.86 -22.70 3.69
CA GLY A 53 -1.98 -21.76 2.59
C GLY A 53 -1.47 -20.34 2.89
N LYS A 54 -1.14 -19.99 4.14
CA LYS A 54 -0.55 -18.69 4.49
C LYS A 54 0.90 -18.63 3.98
N LEU A 55 1.37 -17.41 3.74
CA LEU A 55 2.74 -17.16 3.31
C LEU A 55 3.68 -17.18 4.52
N ASP A 56 4.76 -17.96 4.45
CA ASP A 56 5.91 -17.85 5.34
C ASP A 56 6.73 -16.62 4.93
N VAL A 57 6.43 -15.50 5.56
CA VAL A 57 7.03 -14.20 5.21
C VAL A 57 8.53 -14.18 5.48
N ARG A 58 9.00 -14.89 6.51
CA ARG A 58 10.43 -14.98 6.86
C ARG A 58 11.21 -15.75 5.82
N LYS A 59 10.66 -16.89 5.40
CA LYS A 59 11.26 -17.68 4.31
C LYS A 59 11.26 -16.89 3.00
N LEU A 60 10.15 -16.23 2.67
CA LEU A 60 10.07 -15.44 1.45
C LEU A 60 11.08 -14.28 1.47
N SER A 61 11.13 -13.49 2.54
CA SER A 61 12.00 -12.31 2.64
C SER A 61 13.49 -12.65 2.58
N ALA A 62 13.90 -13.79 3.16
CA ALA A 62 15.28 -14.27 3.11
C ALA A 62 15.78 -14.60 1.69
N GLU A 63 14.87 -15.05 0.81
CA GLU A 63 15.19 -15.51 -0.54
C GLU A 63 14.78 -14.49 -1.63
N ALA A 64 13.97 -13.50 -1.27
CA ALA A 64 13.39 -12.56 -2.21
C ALA A 64 14.43 -11.61 -2.82
N ALA A 65 14.44 -11.55 -4.13
CA ALA A 65 15.03 -10.45 -4.89
C ALA A 65 13.93 -9.75 -5.68
N PHE A 66 13.97 -8.43 -5.76
CA PHE A 66 12.98 -7.64 -6.48
C PHE A 66 13.58 -6.97 -7.71
N GLU A 67 12.73 -6.74 -8.72
CA GLU A 67 13.06 -6.04 -9.95
C GLU A 67 11.96 -5.04 -10.32
N THR A 68 12.35 -3.97 -11.01
CA THR A 68 11.40 -3.07 -11.67
C THR A 68 10.84 -3.77 -12.92
N LYS A 69 9.57 -3.49 -13.23
CA LYS A 69 8.93 -4.03 -14.44
C LYS A 69 8.54 -2.87 -15.36
N PRO A 70 9.22 -2.66 -16.50
CA PRO A 70 8.97 -1.49 -17.35
C PRO A 70 7.54 -1.42 -17.89
N LEU A 71 6.87 -2.57 -18.07
CA LEU A 71 5.47 -2.63 -18.50
C LEU A 71 4.45 -2.48 -17.36
N ALA A 72 4.87 -2.29 -16.10
CA ALA A 72 3.93 -2.13 -14.98
C ALA A 72 3.04 -0.89 -15.15
N GLN A 73 3.57 0.20 -15.68
CA GLN A 73 2.82 1.43 -15.95
C GLN A 73 1.67 1.22 -16.94
N VAL A 74 1.89 0.42 -17.99
CA VAL A 74 0.85 0.06 -18.96
C VAL A 74 -0.29 -0.68 -18.26
N TRP A 75 0.03 -1.63 -17.38
CA TRP A 75 -0.99 -2.33 -16.59
C TRP A 75 -1.71 -1.42 -15.61
N GLY A 76 -1.02 -0.46 -15.00
CA GLY A 76 -1.62 0.56 -14.15
C GLY A 76 -2.63 1.42 -14.90
N LEU A 77 -2.27 1.86 -16.12
CA LEU A 77 -3.17 2.62 -17.01
C LEU A 77 -4.40 1.80 -17.42
N ILE A 78 -4.22 0.53 -17.81
CA ILE A 78 -5.33 -0.36 -18.15
C ILE A 78 -6.26 -0.55 -16.95
N TYR A 79 -5.69 -0.82 -15.77
CA TYR A 79 -6.44 -1.02 -14.53
C TYR A 79 -7.31 0.20 -14.19
N PHE A 80 -6.71 1.39 -14.16
CA PHE A 80 -7.47 2.61 -13.89
C PHE A 80 -8.43 2.99 -15.01
N GLY A 81 -8.12 2.67 -16.26
CA GLY A 81 -9.02 2.82 -17.40
C GLY A 81 -10.30 2.02 -17.19
N ILE A 82 -10.18 0.73 -16.86
CA ILE A 82 -11.32 -0.15 -16.58
C ILE A 82 -12.15 0.39 -15.40
N MET A 83 -11.49 0.75 -14.29
CA MET A 83 -12.17 1.29 -13.12
C MET A 83 -12.91 2.61 -13.43
N THR A 84 -12.30 3.48 -14.24
CA THR A 84 -12.92 4.73 -14.68
C THR A 84 -14.11 4.45 -15.58
N THR A 85 -13.99 3.55 -16.57
CA THR A 85 -15.12 3.14 -17.42
C THR A 85 -16.28 2.59 -16.58
N ALA A 86 -16.00 1.79 -15.54
CA ALA A 86 -17.02 1.30 -14.62
C ALA A 86 -17.69 2.46 -13.86
N VAL A 87 -16.93 3.43 -13.37
CA VAL A 87 -17.46 4.64 -12.71
C VAL A 87 -18.37 5.46 -13.64
N PHE A 88 -18.12 5.50 -14.94
CA PHE A 88 -18.99 6.18 -15.91
C PHE A 88 -20.16 5.32 -16.43
N SER A 89 -20.18 4.02 -16.13
CA SER A 89 -21.23 3.12 -16.62
C SER A 89 -22.57 3.42 -15.96
N THR A 90 -23.60 3.68 -16.76
CA THR A 90 -24.99 3.83 -16.30
C THR A 90 -25.65 2.50 -15.95
N ILE A 91 -25.02 1.37 -16.31
CA ILE A 91 -25.49 0.02 -15.96
C ILE A 91 -25.27 -0.26 -14.46
N LEU A 92 -24.21 0.32 -13.87
CA LEU A 92 -23.91 0.11 -12.46
C LEU A 92 -24.76 1.02 -11.57
N PRO A 93 -25.31 0.52 -10.44
CA PRO A 93 -26.03 1.36 -9.49
C PRO A 93 -25.18 2.53 -8.98
N GLY A 94 -25.81 3.69 -8.79
CA GLY A 94 -25.10 4.91 -8.36
C GLY A 94 -24.27 4.73 -7.09
N PHE A 95 -24.76 3.95 -6.11
CA PHE A 95 -24.00 3.66 -4.89
C PHE A 95 -22.76 2.78 -5.14
N VAL A 96 -22.83 1.80 -6.06
CA VAL A 96 -21.67 0.98 -6.45
C VAL A 96 -20.61 1.86 -7.13
N ARG A 97 -21.05 2.77 -8.01
CA ARG A 97 -20.16 3.76 -8.65
C ARG A 97 -19.48 4.65 -7.61
N LEU A 98 -20.19 5.09 -6.57
CA LEU A 98 -19.59 5.84 -5.45
C LEU A 98 -18.54 5.01 -4.70
N ILE A 99 -18.79 3.73 -4.41
CA ILE A 99 -17.78 2.84 -3.79
C ILE A 99 -16.54 2.72 -4.68
N LEU A 100 -16.70 2.61 -6.01
CA LEU A 100 -15.58 2.57 -6.94
C LEU A 100 -14.77 3.87 -6.96
N ILE A 101 -15.44 5.04 -6.94
CA ILE A 101 -14.75 6.34 -6.82
C ILE A 101 -13.97 6.40 -5.49
N GLN A 102 -14.56 5.94 -4.39
CA GLN A 102 -13.90 5.91 -3.08
C GLN A 102 -12.71 4.95 -3.06
N TYR A 103 -12.82 3.78 -3.67
CA TYR A 103 -11.71 2.85 -3.83
C TYR A 103 -10.53 3.51 -4.58
N ILE A 104 -10.82 4.16 -5.71
CA ILE A 104 -9.80 4.89 -6.49
C ILE A 104 -9.17 5.98 -5.61
N ALA A 105 -10.00 6.83 -4.98
CA ALA A 105 -9.52 7.91 -4.11
C ALA A 105 -8.65 7.39 -2.96
N PHE A 106 -9.04 6.28 -2.31
CA PHE A 106 -8.27 5.66 -1.24
C PHE A 106 -6.96 5.06 -1.73
N SER A 107 -6.92 4.43 -2.91
CA SER A 107 -5.67 3.93 -3.49
C SER A 107 -4.65 5.06 -3.68
N PHE A 108 -5.08 6.19 -4.26
CA PHE A 108 -4.24 7.37 -4.44
C PHE A 108 -3.88 8.04 -3.11
N PHE A 109 -4.80 8.09 -2.14
CA PHE A 109 -4.52 8.58 -0.80
C PHE A 109 -3.44 7.75 -0.12
N GLU A 110 -3.59 6.41 -0.07
CA GLU A 110 -2.62 5.51 0.53
C GLU A 110 -1.23 5.70 -0.07
N TYR A 111 -1.15 5.68 -1.41
CA TYR A 111 0.09 5.92 -2.14
C TYR A 111 0.73 7.26 -1.78
N SER A 112 -0.04 8.35 -1.86
CA SER A 112 0.44 9.72 -1.65
C SER A 112 0.86 9.94 -0.20
N PHE A 113 0.07 9.42 0.73
CA PHE A 113 0.31 9.51 2.16
C PHE A 113 1.57 8.73 2.55
N HIS A 114 1.69 7.51 2.06
CA HIS A 114 2.85 6.66 2.36
C HIS A 114 4.12 7.24 1.71
N ARG A 115 4.08 7.65 0.44
CA ARG A 115 5.25 8.21 -0.26
C ARG A 115 5.68 9.59 0.24
N TRP A 116 4.75 10.53 0.38
CA TRP A 116 5.10 11.94 0.59
C TRP A 116 4.86 12.44 2.02
N CYS A 117 4.16 11.68 2.87
CA CYS A 117 3.98 12.03 4.28
C CYS A 117 4.84 11.11 5.15
N MET A 118 4.66 9.79 5.04
CA MET A 118 5.39 8.82 5.87
C MET A 118 6.87 8.69 5.49
N HIS A 119 7.21 8.81 4.21
CA HIS A 119 8.60 8.82 3.69
C HIS A 119 9.09 10.21 3.27
N ALA A 120 8.50 11.27 3.84
CA ALA A 120 8.97 12.64 3.59
C ALA A 120 10.45 12.82 4.01
N PRO A 121 11.29 13.51 3.21
CA PRO A 121 12.66 13.81 3.60
C PRO A 121 12.73 14.61 4.90
N ARG A 122 13.64 14.22 5.80
CA ARG A 122 13.80 14.86 7.11
C ARG A 122 14.07 16.35 6.96
N GLY A 123 13.36 17.18 7.73
CA GLY A 123 13.48 18.64 7.70
C GLY A 123 12.66 19.33 6.61
N SER A 124 12.10 18.60 5.64
CA SER A 124 11.21 19.16 4.63
C SER A 124 9.91 19.72 5.24
N VAL A 125 9.20 20.59 4.51
CA VAL A 125 7.89 21.13 4.94
C VAL A 125 6.89 20.00 5.21
N ARG A 126 6.89 18.95 4.39
CA ARG A 126 6.00 17.79 4.55
C ARG A 126 6.34 17.01 5.81
N ASP A 127 7.63 16.80 6.07
CA ASP A 127 8.10 16.16 7.30
C ASP A 127 7.65 16.94 8.54
N LYS A 128 7.68 18.28 8.51
CA LYS A 128 7.18 19.10 9.63
C LYS A 128 5.67 18.97 9.83
N ILE A 129 4.89 18.99 8.74
CA ILE A 129 3.42 18.88 8.80
C ILE A 129 3.00 17.46 9.25
N PHE A 130 3.67 16.43 8.74
CA PHE A 130 3.32 15.03 8.97
C PHE A 130 4.28 14.31 9.92
N ALA A 131 4.99 15.05 10.77
CA ALA A 131 6.07 14.53 11.61
C ALA A 131 5.63 13.30 12.41
N ARG A 132 4.42 13.31 12.97
CA ARG A 132 3.88 12.17 13.72
C ARG A 132 3.87 10.87 12.91
N TRP A 133 3.33 10.90 11.69
CA TRP A 133 3.24 9.71 10.84
C TRP A 133 4.61 9.33 10.27
N ASN A 134 5.41 10.33 9.87
CA ASN A 134 6.76 10.11 9.36
C ASN A 134 7.65 9.41 10.40
N ARG A 135 7.71 9.92 11.63
CA ARG A 135 8.59 9.37 12.67
C ARG A 135 8.19 7.95 13.06
N LEU A 136 6.89 7.69 13.22
CA LEU A 136 6.40 6.35 13.53
C LEU A 136 6.69 5.36 12.40
N HIS A 137 6.52 5.77 11.15
CA HIS A 137 6.75 4.90 10.00
C HIS A 137 8.23 4.64 9.73
N VAL A 138 9.07 5.67 9.78
CA VAL A 138 10.52 5.51 9.63
C VAL A 138 11.08 4.68 10.78
N GLN A 139 10.61 4.88 12.02
CA GLN A 139 11.01 4.02 13.14
C GLN A 139 10.60 2.56 12.89
N HIS A 140 9.40 2.32 12.36
CA HIS A 140 8.97 0.98 12.00
C HIS A 140 9.91 0.31 10.98
N HIS A 141 10.39 1.03 9.97
CA HIS A 141 11.41 0.53 9.04
C HIS A 141 12.73 0.18 9.75
N VAL A 142 13.15 0.99 10.72
CA VAL A 142 14.37 0.76 11.53
C VAL A 142 14.21 -0.46 12.45
N ASP A 143 13.02 -0.63 13.03
CA ASP A 143 12.70 -1.72 13.95
C ASP A 143 12.43 -3.06 13.21
N THR A 144 12.38 -3.06 11.88
CA THR A 144 12.10 -4.25 11.07
C THR A 144 13.41 -4.89 10.58
N ASN A 145 13.64 -6.15 10.94
CA ASN A 145 14.76 -6.95 10.43
C ASN A 145 14.60 -7.27 8.95
N ASN A 146 15.69 -7.66 8.29
CA ASN A 146 15.66 -8.06 6.87
C ASN A 146 14.75 -9.28 6.60
N ASP A 147 14.51 -10.13 7.59
CA ASP A 147 13.58 -11.26 7.49
C ASP A 147 12.11 -10.86 7.77
N MET A 148 11.84 -9.54 7.87
CA MET A 148 10.57 -8.90 8.22
C MET A 148 10.12 -9.05 9.67
N THR A 149 10.84 -9.77 10.52
CA THR A 149 10.53 -9.80 11.97
C THR A 149 10.82 -8.44 12.62
N MET A 150 10.18 -8.15 13.74
CA MET A 150 10.46 -6.95 14.53
C MET A 150 11.57 -7.22 15.55
N ILE A 151 12.35 -6.19 15.90
CA ILE A 151 13.23 -6.20 17.07
C ILE A 151 12.43 -6.25 18.38
N ASP A 152 13.09 -6.60 19.47
CA ASP A 152 12.51 -6.48 20.82
C ASP A 152 12.15 -5.01 21.12
N ASP A 153 11.07 -4.79 21.89
CA ASP A 153 10.56 -3.47 22.28
C ASP A 153 10.22 -2.51 21.12
N TYR A 154 9.96 -3.05 19.92
CA TYR A 154 9.55 -2.25 18.77
C TYR A 154 8.32 -1.37 19.07
N ASN A 155 8.25 -0.22 18.41
CA ASN A 155 7.10 0.67 18.59
C ASN A 155 5.89 0.21 17.77
N PHE A 156 4.98 -0.54 18.41
CA PHE A 156 3.77 -1.06 17.75
C PHE A 156 2.88 0.02 17.09
N LYS A 157 2.98 1.29 17.52
CA LYS A 157 2.22 2.38 16.90
C LYS A 157 2.65 2.68 15.46
N GLY A 158 3.85 2.26 15.06
CA GLY A 158 4.34 2.34 13.68
C GLY A 158 3.69 1.33 12.74
N ILE A 159 3.11 0.26 13.26
CA ILE A 159 2.51 -0.82 12.47
C ILE A 159 1.01 -0.57 12.23
N ARG A 160 0.31 0.04 13.18
CA ARG A 160 -1.14 0.18 13.11
C ARG A 160 -1.62 1.28 12.16
N PHE A 161 -2.75 1.03 11.50
CA PHE A 161 -3.54 2.08 10.86
C PHE A 161 -4.56 2.67 11.84
N ASN A 162 -4.19 3.75 12.50
CA ASN A 162 -5.01 4.33 13.58
C ASN A 162 -6.29 5.04 13.07
N TYR A 163 -7.23 5.31 13.98
CA TYR A 163 -8.49 6.02 13.64
C TYR A 163 -8.29 7.44 13.13
N LEU A 164 -7.24 8.13 13.55
CA LEU A 164 -6.99 9.48 13.04
C LEU A 164 -6.70 9.42 11.55
N THR A 165 -5.86 8.48 11.11
CA THR A 165 -5.59 8.23 9.69
C THR A 165 -6.85 7.77 8.95
N SER A 166 -7.64 6.87 9.55
CA SER A 166 -8.91 6.39 8.96
C SER A 166 -9.93 7.52 8.75
N LYS A 167 -10.11 8.40 9.74
CA LYS A 167 -10.98 9.58 9.64
C LYS A 167 -10.47 10.57 8.60
N LEU A 168 -9.16 10.80 8.57
CA LEU A 168 -8.55 11.67 7.56
C LEU A 168 -8.78 11.12 6.15
N ALA A 169 -8.63 9.80 5.95
CA ALA A 169 -8.90 9.14 4.68
C ALA A 169 -10.38 9.29 4.25
N VAL A 170 -11.34 9.17 5.18
CA VAL A 170 -12.78 9.40 4.90
C VAL A 170 -13.03 10.83 4.44
N VAL A 171 -12.48 11.82 5.13
CA VAL A 171 -12.64 13.24 4.77
C VAL A 171 -12.02 13.53 3.40
N ILE A 172 -10.77 13.12 3.19
CA ILE A 172 -10.05 13.36 1.93
C ILE A 172 -10.74 12.62 0.78
N GLY A 173 -11.09 11.34 0.96
CA GLY A 173 -11.79 10.54 -0.05
C GLY A 173 -13.15 11.14 -0.42
N SER A 174 -13.88 11.68 0.56
CA SER A 174 -15.13 12.40 0.31
C SER A 174 -14.91 13.67 -0.51
N LEU A 175 -13.94 14.50 -0.14
CA LEU A 175 -13.63 15.73 -0.87
C LEU A 175 -13.15 15.46 -2.30
N ILE A 176 -12.29 14.46 -2.50
CA ILE A 176 -11.84 14.03 -3.83
C ILE A 176 -13.02 13.57 -4.67
N SER A 177 -13.93 12.77 -4.09
CA SER A 177 -15.09 12.24 -4.82
C SER A 177 -16.06 13.34 -5.24
N LEU A 178 -16.32 14.31 -4.35
CA LEU A 178 -17.16 15.47 -4.68
C LEU A 178 -16.53 16.32 -5.78
N ALA A 179 -15.22 16.59 -5.68
CA ALA A 179 -14.50 17.33 -6.71
C ALA A 179 -14.51 16.58 -8.05
N PHE A 180 -14.27 15.28 -8.05
CA PHE A 180 -14.32 14.44 -9.25
C PHE A 180 -15.71 14.50 -9.90
N CYS A 181 -16.78 14.26 -9.15
CA CYS A 181 -18.15 14.28 -9.69
C CYS A 181 -18.54 15.65 -10.24
N ALA A 182 -18.10 16.74 -9.60
CA ALA A 182 -18.33 18.09 -10.08
C ALA A 182 -17.58 18.37 -11.40
N LEU A 183 -16.34 17.91 -11.53
CA LEU A 183 -15.52 18.11 -12.73
C LEU A 183 -15.96 17.26 -13.92
N THR A 184 -16.54 16.08 -13.67
CA THR A 184 -16.93 15.14 -14.72
C THR A 184 -18.42 15.18 -15.06
N GLY A 185 -19.20 16.04 -14.40
CA GLY A 185 -20.65 16.14 -14.61
C GLY A 185 -21.45 14.95 -14.07
N LEU A 186 -20.87 14.11 -13.20
CA LEU A 186 -21.56 12.94 -12.64
C LEU A 186 -22.48 13.27 -11.45
N SER A 187 -22.54 14.54 -11.05
CA SER A 187 -23.26 14.99 -9.86
C SER A 187 -24.77 14.80 -9.93
N SER A 188 -25.38 14.85 -11.13
CA SER A 188 -26.82 14.62 -11.32
C SER A 188 -27.22 13.15 -11.17
N ASP A 189 -26.27 12.23 -11.39
CA ASP A 189 -26.56 10.81 -11.56
C ASP A 189 -26.19 9.98 -10.33
N LEU A 190 -25.48 10.60 -9.38
CA LEU A 190 -24.94 9.93 -8.19
C LEU A 190 -25.58 10.49 -6.92
N PRO A 191 -25.89 9.63 -5.93
CA PRO A 191 -26.42 10.08 -4.65
C PRO A 191 -25.30 10.67 -3.79
N LEU A 192 -24.77 11.85 -4.14
CA LEU A 192 -23.56 12.43 -3.54
C LEU A 192 -23.65 12.62 -2.02
N TRP A 193 -24.85 12.73 -1.46
CA TRP A 193 -25.07 12.78 -0.01
C TRP A 193 -24.62 11.49 0.70
N LEU A 194 -24.54 10.36 -0.01
CA LEU A 194 -24.01 9.08 0.49
C LEU A 194 -22.47 8.97 0.40
N THR A 195 -21.78 9.98 -0.12
CA THR A 195 -20.32 9.97 -0.27
C THR A 195 -19.60 9.65 1.05
N PRO A 196 -19.93 10.27 2.21
CA PRO A 196 -19.28 9.93 3.48
C PRO A 196 -19.53 8.48 3.94
N VAL A 197 -20.71 7.92 3.64
CA VAL A 197 -21.05 6.53 3.95
C VAL A 197 -20.19 5.59 3.10
N ALA A 198 -20.13 5.83 1.79
CA ALA A 198 -19.28 5.05 0.88
C ALA A 198 -17.80 5.13 1.29
N ALA A 199 -17.29 6.32 1.61
CA ALA A 199 -15.93 6.52 2.09
C ALA A 199 -15.66 5.77 3.40
N SER A 200 -16.62 5.76 4.32
CA SER A 200 -16.50 5.04 5.60
C SER A 200 -16.45 3.53 5.40
N ILE A 201 -17.27 2.97 4.51
CA ILE A 201 -17.22 1.53 4.18
C ILE A 201 -15.85 1.15 3.61
N VAL A 202 -15.34 1.94 2.66
CA VAL A 202 -14.01 1.70 2.06
C VAL A 202 -12.89 1.86 3.10
N SER A 203 -13.00 2.84 4.01
CA SER A 203 -12.03 3.05 5.10
C SER A 203 -12.02 1.90 6.10
N LEU A 204 -13.20 1.38 6.47
CA LEU A 204 -13.30 0.21 7.36
C LEU A 204 -12.68 -1.03 6.71
N TYR A 205 -13.02 -1.28 5.44
CA TYR A 205 -12.43 -2.37 4.67
C TYR A 205 -10.91 -2.25 4.58
N HIS A 206 -10.41 -1.05 4.25
CA HIS A 206 -8.97 -0.75 4.21
C HIS A 206 -8.30 -1.03 5.55
N GLY A 207 -8.86 -0.49 6.64
CA GLY A 207 -8.27 -0.63 7.96
C GLY A 207 -8.25 -2.08 8.43
N PHE A 208 -9.33 -2.85 8.27
CA PHE A 208 -9.30 -4.28 8.64
C PHE A 208 -8.25 -5.07 7.85
N LEU A 209 -8.14 -4.82 6.53
CA LEU A 209 -7.12 -5.46 5.72
C LEU A 209 -5.70 -5.02 6.10
N TRP A 210 -5.48 -3.73 6.38
CA TRP A 210 -4.19 -3.23 6.83
C TRP A 210 -3.77 -3.93 8.12
N GLN A 211 -4.65 -3.93 9.13
CA GLN A 211 -4.34 -4.49 10.43
C GLN A 211 -4.05 -5.99 10.32
N ARG A 212 -4.77 -6.71 9.46
CA ARG A 212 -4.46 -8.11 9.19
C ARG A 212 -3.12 -8.28 8.46
N LEU A 213 -2.97 -7.67 7.29
CA LEU A 213 -1.86 -7.95 6.37
C LEU A 213 -0.54 -7.39 6.87
N HIS A 214 -0.55 -6.21 7.49
CA HIS A 214 0.67 -5.58 8.00
C HIS A 214 1.19 -6.35 9.23
N VAL A 215 0.32 -6.72 10.17
CA VAL A 215 0.70 -7.56 11.33
C VAL A 215 1.21 -8.93 10.87
N ASP A 216 0.52 -9.60 9.92
CA ASP A 216 0.96 -10.87 9.36
C ASP A 216 2.30 -10.74 8.63
N SER A 217 2.58 -9.60 7.98
CA SER A 217 3.86 -9.34 7.30
C SER A 217 5.05 -9.33 8.27
N HIS A 218 4.82 -9.01 9.54
CA HIS A 218 5.87 -8.96 10.56
C HIS A 218 5.87 -10.17 11.48
N SER A 219 5.10 -11.22 11.13
CA SER A 219 4.94 -12.44 11.96
C SER A 219 4.54 -12.13 13.40
N LEU A 220 3.75 -11.08 13.60
CA LEU A 220 3.31 -10.64 14.92
C LEU A 220 2.04 -11.37 15.33
N ASN A 221 1.96 -11.75 16.61
CA ASN A 221 0.74 -12.30 17.18
C ASN A 221 -0.21 -11.16 17.50
N GLY A 222 -1.32 -11.09 16.74
CA GLY A 222 -2.25 -9.95 16.70
C GLY A 222 -2.65 -9.40 18.07
N SER A 223 -2.20 -8.17 18.35
CA SER A 223 -2.43 -7.46 19.62
C SER A 223 -3.05 -6.07 19.43
N ILE A 224 -3.52 -5.74 18.22
CA ILE A 224 -4.14 -4.44 18.01
C ILE A 224 -5.58 -4.48 18.51
N GLU A 225 -5.82 -3.72 19.58
CA GLU A 225 -7.12 -3.56 20.21
C GLU A 225 -7.87 -2.33 19.69
N TRP A 226 -9.15 -2.23 20.06
CA TRP A 226 -10.05 -1.16 19.63
C TRP A 226 -9.59 0.24 20.01
N ASP A 227 -8.72 0.41 21.02
CA ASP A 227 -8.23 1.73 21.45
C ASP A 227 -7.15 2.29 20.50
N ASP A 228 -6.53 1.40 19.72
CA ASP A 228 -5.43 1.72 18.84
C ASP A 228 -5.83 1.79 17.36
N GLY A 229 -7.03 1.35 17.01
CA GLY A 229 -7.55 1.38 15.65
C GLY A 229 -8.57 0.27 15.47
N LEU A 230 -8.82 -0.10 14.22
CA LEU A 230 -9.58 -1.32 13.99
C LEU A 230 -8.79 -2.52 14.53
N PRO A 231 -9.47 -3.50 15.14
CA PRO A 231 -8.81 -4.65 15.71
C PRO A 231 -8.22 -5.54 14.62
N TYR A 232 -7.23 -6.33 15.01
CA TYR A 232 -6.78 -7.46 14.20
C TYR A 232 -7.87 -8.52 14.11
N LEU A 233 -8.20 -8.98 12.89
CA LEU A 233 -9.20 -10.02 12.64
C LEU A 233 -8.55 -11.24 11.97
N ASP A 234 -8.30 -12.30 12.73
CA ASP A 234 -7.70 -13.54 12.20
C ASP A 234 -8.59 -14.26 11.17
N ALA A 235 -9.90 -14.02 11.22
CA ALA A 235 -10.86 -14.58 10.27
C ALA A 235 -10.68 -14.08 8.83
N ILE A 236 -9.92 -13.00 8.60
CA ILE A 236 -9.63 -12.52 7.25
C ILE A 236 -8.64 -13.49 6.57
N PRO A 237 -9.02 -14.16 5.47
CA PRO A 237 -8.19 -15.18 4.86
C PRO A 237 -6.99 -14.57 4.13
N THR A 238 -5.78 -14.94 4.53
CA THR A 238 -4.53 -14.46 3.91
C THR A 238 -3.83 -15.48 3.00
N GLY A 239 -4.39 -16.67 2.83
CA GLY A 239 -3.83 -17.71 1.95
C GLY A 239 -4.18 -17.57 0.46
N ASN A 240 -5.10 -16.68 0.11
CA ASN A 240 -5.48 -16.51 -1.30
C ASN A 240 -4.38 -15.75 -2.08
N ARG A 241 -4.39 -15.89 -3.42
CA ARG A 241 -3.38 -15.28 -4.31
C ARG A 241 -3.25 -13.76 -4.14
N TYR A 242 -4.35 -13.06 -3.90
CA TYR A 242 -4.35 -11.61 -3.75
C TYR A 242 -3.70 -11.18 -2.43
N ALA A 243 -4.04 -11.82 -1.32
CA ALA A 243 -3.37 -11.57 -0.03
C ALA A 243 -1.87 -11.90 -0.08
N ARG A 244 -1.48 -13.03 -0.69
CA ARG A 244 -0.06 -13.38 -0.92
C ARG A 244 0.66 -12.31 -1.76
N TRP A 245 -0.03 -11.75 -2.75
CA TRP A 245 0.50 -10.63 -3.54
C TRP A 245 0.69 -9.36 -2.71
N LEU A 246 -0.27 -8.99 -1.85
CA LEU A 246 -0.15 -7.82 -0.97
C LEU A 246 1.01 -7.97 0.03
N LEU A 247 1.14 -9.14 0.67
CA LEU A 247 2.26 -9.45 1.57
C LEU A 247 3.59 -9.35 0.82
N THR A 248 3.70 -9.98 -0.36
CA THR A 248 4.89 -9.90 -1.22
C THR A 248 5.23 -8.47 -1.62
N ASN A 249 4.21 -7.67 -1.95
CA ASN A 249 4.37 -6.28 -2.34
C ASN A 249 4.95 -5.44 -1.19
N HIS A 250 4.46 -5.66 0.04
CA HIS A 250 4.96 -4.98 1.24
C HIS A 250 6.38 -5.42 1.64
N ILE A 251 6.75 -6.70 1.47
CA ILE A 251 8.15 -7.13 1.60
C ILE A 251 9.05 -6.38 0.60
N GLY A 252 8.57 -6.19 -0.64
CA GLY A 252 9.27 -5.39 -1.64
C GLY A 252 9.46 -3.93 -1.24
N HIS A 253 8.54 -3.36 -0.46
CA HIS A 253 8.65 -2.02 0.11
C HIS A 253 9.82 -1.91 1.10
N HIS A 254 9.90 -2.85 2.06
CA HIS A 254 11.00 -2.91 3.03
C HIS A 254 12.34 -3.21 2.35
N TRP A 255 12.36 -4.16 1.41
CA TRP A 255 13.54 -4.48 0.61
C TRP A 255 14.09 -3.26 -0.15
N ALA A 256 13.20 -2.41 -0.68
CA ALA A 256 13.57 -1.18 -1.39
C ALA A 256 13.90 0.00 -0.44
N GLY A 257 13.96 -0.22 0.88
CA GLY A 257 14.20 0.83 1.87
C GLY A 257 13.13 1.94 1.83
N GLY A 258 11.87 1.57 1.58
CA GLY A 258 10.76 2.52 1.55
C GLY A 258 10.62 3.34 0.26
N LYS A 259 11.34 2.99 -0.81
CA LYS A 259 11.39 3.77 -2.06
C LYS A 259 10.48 3.26 -3.18
N SER A 260 9.72 2.20 -2.92
CA SER A 260 8.87 1.51 -3.91
C SER A 260 7.70 0.83 -3.21
N ASN A 261 6.68 0.39 -3.94
CA ASN A 261 5.52 -0.35 -3.41
C ASN A 261 4.82 0.37 -2.23
N TYR A 262 4.38 1.60 -2.43
CA TYR A 262 3.73 2.44 -1.43
C TYR A 262 2.28 2.02 -1.10
N ASN A 263 1.59 1.33 -1.99
CA ASN A 263 0.26 0.78 -1.72
C ASN A 263 0.38 -0.56 -0.99
N ILE A 264 -0.13 -0.66 0.23
CA ILE A 264 -0.11 -1.89 1.01
C ILE A 264 -1.41 -2.67 0.81
N VAL A 265 -2.55 -1.98 0.79
CA VAL A 265 -3.88 -2.60 0.73
C VAL A 265 -4.54 -2.41 -0.63
N PHE A 266 -4.56 -1.20 -1.18
CA PHE A 266 -5.24 -0.91 -2.45
C PHE A 266 -4.25 -0.67 -3.58
N PRO A 267 -4.02 -1.65 -4.47
CA PRO A 267 -3.08 -1.50 -5.57
C PRO A 267 -3.53 -0.48 -6.61
N GLY A 268 -2.57 -0.06 -7.43
CA GLY A 268 -2.81 0.70 -8.65
C GLY A 268 -1.78 1.82 -8.82
N PRO A 269 -1.71 2.80 -7.91
CA PRO A 269 -0.85 3.95 -8.08
C PRO A 269 0.64 3.62 -8.23
N ASP A 270 1.16 2.63 -7.51
CA ASP A 270 2.56 2.19 -7.73
C ASP A 270 2.84 1.77 -9.17
N HIS A 271 1.88 1.10 -9.82
CA HIS A 271 2.00 0.72 -11.21
C HIS A 271 1.97 1.97 -12.08
N LEU A 272 0.97 2.84 -11.87
CA LEU A 272 0.79 4.07 -12.64
C LEU A 272 2.02 4.99 -12.58
N PHE A 273 2.62 5.14 -11.40
CA PHE A 273 3.73 6.06 -11.17
C PHE A 273 5.11 5.42 -11.30
N GLY A 274 5.19 4.13 -11.67
CA GLY A 274 6.47 3.45 -11.91
C GLY A 274 7.28 3.19 -10.65
N THR A 275 6.64 3.10 -9.49
CA THR A 275 7.28 2.74 -8.21
C THR A 275 7.00 1.29 -7.82
N PHE A 276 6.38 0.52 -8.70
CA PHE A 276 6.13 -0.90 -8.50
C PHE A 276 7.40 -1.74 -8.76
N VAL A 277 7.76 -2.56 -7.77
CA VAL A 277 8.74 -3.64 -7.87
C VAL A 277 8.09 -4.98 -7.58
N ARG A 278 8.52 -6.02 -8.29
CA ARG A 278 8.03 -7.40 -8.14
C ARG A 278 9.15 -8.35 -7.81
N LEU A 279 8.80 -9.54 -7.28
CA LEU A 279 9.75 -10.64 -7.17
C LEU A 279 10.33 -11.01 -8.53
N LYS A 280 11.66 -11.20 -8.55
CA LYS A 280 12.41 -11.70 -9.68
C LYS A 280 12.11 -13.18 -9.88
N GLN A 281 11.73 -13.55 -11.11
CA GLN A 281 11.30 -14.90 -11.46
C GLN A 281 12.45 -15.84 -11.82
#